data_AF-A0AB38JCS0-F1
#
_entry.id   AF-A0AB38JCS0-F1
#
_cell.length_a   1.000
_cell.length_b   1.000
_cell.length_c   1.000
_cell.angle_alpha   90.00
_cell.angle_beta   90.00
_cell.angle_gamma   90.00
#
_symmetry.space_group_name_H-M   'P 1'
#
loop_
_entity.id
_entity.type
_entity.pdbx_description
1 polymer ?
#
loop_
_entity_poly.entity_id
_entity_poly.type
_entity_poly.pdbx_seq_one_letter_code
_entity_poly.pdbx_strand_id
1 'polypeptide(L)'
;MHSPVLTTVFQPIVDLTTRRPAAYEALTRVQGAGGDAFPFELLEAAQADGRMAEFDGACWRSAFGSATAAGLTTPHALFVNVEAESLRGGLLEQIASPAPIVLEVTERALLASPGGLLAVIEEARRAGHAIAIDDLGTDPASLALLPLIDPDVIKIDMRIIQGHADTDAARIMSTVNTLAAARDVVVVAEGIETEEHLLTARAIGATHGQGWLLGRPSPVVPAAPSASLLRHVVGPAADEAGAGTPFEIVASVLPSRRSSRDLLLQMSHFLEARARASGDSAILLSTFQHGSNLTPRTAVRYAALAEECALVFAFAAGAPDSLSPAIRVQEIDENEPLAAEWDVVVLTADFAATLVAREVDPARHAAGLYDFVLTHDRGLAVDVARHLLQRTTRSA
;
A
#
# COMPACT_ATOMS: atom_id res chain seq x y z
N MET A 1 29.79 24.76 -9.84
CA MET A 1 28.91 23.99 -10.74
C MET A 1 27.52 24.56 -10.58
N HIS A 2 26.80 24.85 -11.67
CA HIS A 2 25.39 25.27 -11.56
C HIS A 2 24.60 24.08 -11.02
N SER A 3 23.76 24.28 -10.01
CA SER A 3 22.86 23.24 -9.53
C SER A 3 21.94 22.81 -10.69
N PRO A 4 21.67 21.51 -10.85
CA PRO A 4 20.78 21.03 -11.90
C PRO A 4 19.38 21.65 -11.73
N VAL A 5 18.78 22.07 -12.83
CA VAL A 5 17.43 22.66 -12.83
C VAL A 5 16.43 21.55 -13.12
N LEU A 6 15.51 21.30 -12.19
CA LEU A 6 14.42 20.35 -12.36
C LEU A 6 13.25 21.02 -13.08
N THR A 7 12.84 20.43 -14.20
CA THR A 7 11.66 20.82 -14.98
C THR A 7 10.58 19.74 -14.88
N THR A 8 9.35 20.08 -15.21
CA THR A 8 8.23 19.14 -15.23
C THR A 8 7.64 19.08 -16.63
N VAL A 9 7.37 17.85 -17.09
CA VAL A 9 6.53 17.59 -18.25
C VAL A 9 5.30 16.80 -17.81
N PHE A 10 4.20 16.93 -18.55
CA PHE A 10 2.93 16.29 -18.24
C PHE A 10 2.61 15.21 -19.26
N GLN A 11 2.25 14.02 -18.79
CA GLN A 11 1.73 12.96 -19.65
C GLN A 11 0.22 12.78 -19.40
N PRO A 12 -0.62 12.82 -20.45
CA PRO A 12 -2.07 12.75 -20.26
C PRO A 12 -2.52 11.34 -19.86
N ILE A 13 -3.37 11.29 -18.85
CA ILE A 13 -4.20 10.14 -18.52
C ILE A 13 -5.55 10.36 -19.21
N VAL A 14 -5.91 9.46 -20.12
CA VAL A 14 -7.00 9.65 -21.08
C VAL A 14 -8.15 8.70 -20.77
N ASP A 15 -9.37 9.21 -20.77
CA ASP A 15 -10.58 8.38 -20.75
C ASP A 15 -10.64 7.56 -22.04
N LEU A 16 -10.62 6.23 -21.91
CA LEU A 16 -10.50 5.32 -23.06
C LEU A 16 -11.76 5.30 -23.93
N THR A 17 -12.90 5.80 -23.45
CA THR A 17 -14.15 5.89 -24.20
C THR A 17 -14.21 7.18 -25.02
N THR A 18 -13.98 8.32 -24.38
CA THR A 18 -14.11 9.65 -24.99
C THR A 18 -12.82 10.09 -25.72
N ARG A 19 -11.69 9.42 -25.45
CA ARG A 19 -10.34 9.78 -25.91
C ARG A 19 -9.95 11.21 -25.53
N ARG A 20 -10.43 11.71 -24.38
CA ARG A 20 -10.09 13.03 -23.85
C ARG A 20 -9.21 12.90 -22.61
N PRO A 21 -8.22 13.80 -22.42
CA PRO A 21 -7.48 13.88 -21.17
C PRO A 21 -8.42 14.12 -19.98
N ALA A 22 -8.32 13.26 -18.97
CA ALA A 22 -9.05 13.35 -17.70
C ALA A 22 -8.15 13.81 -16.55
N ALA A 23 -6.85 13.53 -16.65
CA ALA A 23 -5.82 13.98 -15.71
C ALA A 23 -4.45 13.99 -16.40
N TYR A 24 -3.42 14.39 -15.66
CA TYR A 24 -2.03 14.42 -16.12
C TYR A 24 -1.11 13.92 -15.02
N GLU A 25 -0.14 13.08 -15.39
CA GLU A 25 0.98 12.73 -14.53
C GLU A 25 2.11 13.74 -14.71
N ALA A 26 2.61 14.27 -13.60
CA ALA A 26 3.77 15.14 -13.58
C ALA A 26 5.05 14.31 -13.54
N LEU A 27 5.83 14.41 -14.60
CA LEU A 27 7.09 13.69 -14.75
C LEU A 27 8.26 14.68 -14.63
N THR A 28 9.10 14.46 -13.63
CA THR A 28 10.31 15.27 -13.43
C THR A 28 11.32 15.02 -14.54
N ARG A 29 11.98 16.09 -14.98
CA ARG A 29 13.09 16.10 -15.92
C ARG A 29 14.22 16.95 -15.39
N VAL A 30 15.44 16.66 -15.86
CA VAL A 30 16.62 17.48 -15.60
C VAL A 30 16.96 18.23 -16.87
N GLN A 31 17.01 19.56 -16.78
CA GLN A 31 17.39 20.41 -17.90
C GLN A 31 18.87 20.17 -18.26
N GLY A 32 19.15 19.74 -19.49
CA GLY A 32 20.50 19.43 -19.97
C GLY A 32 20.77 19.91 -21.40
N ALA A 33 22.05 19.90 -21.80
CA ALA A 33 22.50 20.36 -23.11
C ALA A 33 22.01 19.50 -24.30
N GLY A 34 21.49 18.30 -24.04
CA GLY A 34 20.93 17.36 -25.02
C GLY A 34 19.40 17.23 -24.99
N GLY A 35 18.71 18.07 -24.22
CA GLY A 35 17.28 17.95 -23.91
C GLY A 35 17.02 17.51 -22.47
N ASP A 36 15.74 17.42 -22.12
CA ASP A 36 15.25 17.05 -20.80
C ASP A 36 15.46 15.54 -20.55
N ALA A 37 16.38 15.21 -19.63
CA ALA A 37 16.71 13.84 -19.26
C ALA A 37 15.91 13.35 -18.04
N PHE A 38 15.82 12.03 -17.85
CA PHE A 38 15.25 11.46 -16.64
C PHE A 38 16.14 11.74 -15.42
N PRO A 39 15.57 11.95 -14.23
CA PRO A 39 16.31 12.32 -13.03
C PRO A 39 16.91 11.12 -12.29
N PHE A 40 17.09 9.95 -12.93
CA PHE A 40 17.52 8.71 -12.26
C PHE A 40 18.82 8.88 -11.45
N GLU A 41 19.83 9.53 -12.03
CA GLU A 41 21.10 9.78 -11.32
C GLU A 41 20.92 10.68 -10.08
N LEU A 42 20.01 11.65 -10.13
CA LEU A 42 19.72 12.52 -8.98
C LEU A 42 18.88 11.80 -7.92
N LEU A 43 17.95 10.95 -8.34
CA LEU A 43 17.15 10.12 -7.45
C LEU A 43 18.06 9.14 -6.69
N GLU A 44 18.94 8.42 -7.40
CA GLU A 44 19.89 7.49 -6.79
C GLU A 44 20.85 8.20 -5.82
N ALA A 45 21.33 9.40 -6.18
CA ALA A 45 22.17 10.20 -5.30
C ALA A 45 21.41 10.69 -4.06
N ALA A 46 20.17 11.16 -4.22
CA ALA A 46 19.33 11.58 -3.10
C ALA A 46 19.04 10.43 -2.15
N GLN A 47 18.81 9.22 -2.68
CA GLN A 47 18.62 8.02 -1.88
C GLN A 47 19.90 7.63 -1.12
N ALA A 48 21.04 7.62 -1.80
CA ALA A 48 22.33 7.28 -1.19
C ALA A 48 22.73 8.26 -0.06
N ASP A 49 22.35 9.53 -0.20
CA ASP A 49 22.68 10.60 0.77
C ASP A 49 21.57 10.81 1.83
N GLY A 50 20.46 10.07 1.80
CA GLY A 50 19.33 10.24 2.73
C GLY A 50 18.59 11.57 2.56
N ARG A 51 18.51 12.09 1.33
CA ARG A 51 17.93 13.40 0.95
C ARG A 51 16.67 13.26 0.10
N MET A 52 15.96 12.14 0.22
CA MET A 52 14.73 11.87 -0.55
C MET A 52 13.66 12.95 -0.38
N ALA A 53 13.41 13.40 0.85
CA ALA A 53 12.45 14.47 1.12
C ALA A 53 12.81 15.79 0.42
N GLU A 54 14.11 16.11 0.29
CA GLU A 54 14.55 17.31 -0.41
C GLU A 54 14.36 17.18 -1.94
N PHE A 55 14.67 16.01 -2.48
CA PHE A 55 14.48 15.69 -3.90
C PHE A 55 13.00 15.74 -4.29
N ASP A 56 12.14 15.04 -3.56
CA ASP A 56 10.69 15.04 -3.81
C ASP A 56 10.11 16.44 -3.64
N GLY A 57 10.56 17.18 -2.63
CA GLY A 57 10.14 18.56 -2.45
C GLY A 57 10.55 19.48 -3.59
N ALA A 58 11.73 19.27 -4.19
CA ALA A 58 12.15 20.02 -5.37
C ALA A 58 11.31 19.64 -6.61
N CYS A 59 11.01 18.35 -6.79
CA CYS A 59 10.13 17.86 -7.83
C CYS A 59 8.72 18.46 -7.72
N TRP A 60 8.12 18.40 -6.52
CA TRP A 60 6.77 18.90 -6.25
C TRP A 60 6.66 20.41 -6.45
N ARG A 61 7.66 21.20 -6.02
CA ARG A 61 7.68 22.65 -6.29
C ARG A 61 7.65 22.94 -7.80
N SER A 62 8.43 22.20 -8.58
CA SER A 62 8.44 22.33 -10.05
C SER A 62 7.10 21.89 -10.66
N ALA A 63 6.58 20.75 -10.21
CA ALA A 63 5.33 20.18 -10.70
C ALA A 63 4.12 21.06 -10.41
N PHE A 64 3.95 21.53 -9.16
CA PHE A 64 2.82 22.36 -8.75
C PHE A 64 2.88 23.76 -9.36
N GLY A 65 4.07 24.35 -9.46
CA GLY A 65 4.25 25.62 -10.18
C GLY A 65 3.86 25.50 -11.65
N SER A 66 4.33 24.44 -12.32
CA SER A 66 4.02 24.17 -13.73
C SER A 66 2.54 23.84 -13.94
N ALA A 67 1.93 23.06 -13.04
CA ALA A 67 0.53 22.68 -13.07
C ALA A 67 -0.39 23.91 -12.90
N THR A 68 -0.06 24.79 -11.96
CA THR A 68 -0.77 26.06 -11.75
C THR A 68 -0.71 26.93 -13.01
N ALA A 69 0.48 27.08 -13.61
CA ALA A 69 0.66 27.84 -14.85
C ALA A 69 -0.10 27.23 -16.03
N ALA A 70 -0.25 25.90 -16.06
CA ALA A 70 -1.01 25.17 -17.06
C ALA A 70 -2.53 25.10 -16.79
N GLY A 71 -3.00 25.67 -15.67
CA GLY A 71 -4.42 25.66 -15.29
C GLY A 71 -4.94 24.32 -14.74
N LEU A 72 -4.05 23.39 -14.37
CA LEU A 72 -4.39 22.11 -13.73
C LEU A 72 -4.78 22.31 -12.25
N THR A 73 -5.91 22.97 -12.05
CA THR A 73 -6.47 23.35 -10.74
C THR A 73 -7.76 22.60 -10.40
N THR A 74 -8.20 21.71 -11.28
CA THR A 74 -9.31 20.79 -11.03
C THR A 74 -8.87 19.70 -10.06
N PRO A 75 -9.67 19.35 -9.02
CA PRO A 75 -9.32 18.28 -8.10
C PRO A 75 -9.00 16.96 -8.80
N HIS A 76 -7.90 16.34 -8.39
CA HIS A 76 -7.36 15.06 -8.88
C HIS A 76 -6.94 15.07 -10.36
N ALA A 77 -6.84 16.25 -10.99
CA ALA A 77 -6.35 16.37 -12.36
C ALA A 77 -4.83 16.22 -12.48
N LEU A 78 -4.11 16.19 -11.36
CA LEU A 78 -2.66 16.09 -11.29
C LEU A 78 -2.26 14.86 -10.46
N PHE A 79 -1.46 14.00 -11.07
CA PHE A 79 -0.83 12.84 -10.45
C PHE A 79 0.64 13.18 -10.17
N VAL A 80 1.12 12.85 -8.98
CA VAL A 80 2.52 13.03 -8.59
C VAL A 80 3.05 11.80 -7.87
N ASN A 81 4.26 11.40 -8.25
CA ASN A 81 5.01 10.36 -7.58
C ASN A 81 5.49 10.82 -6.21
N VAL A 82 5.54 9.86 -5.27
CA VAL A 82 6.11 10.10 -3.96
C VAL A 82 6.69 8.85 -3.32
N GLU A 83 7.87 9.01 -2.72
CA GLU A 83 8.47 7.96 -1.92
C GLU A 83 7.98 8.03 -0.46
N ALA A 84 7.75 6.86 0.15
CA ALA A 84 7.24 6.79 1.53
C ALA A 84 8.16 7.48 2.55
N GLU A 85 9.48 7.51 2.30
CA GLU A 85 10.45 8.20 3.15
C GLU A 85 10.24 9.72 3.16
N SER A 86 9.95 10.31 2.01
CA SER A 86 9.78 11.75 1.85
C SER A 86 8.58 12.29 2.61
N LEU A 87 7.54 11.47 2.72
CA LEU A 87 6.28 11.87 3.34
C LEU A 87 6.36 11.92 4.87
N ARG A 88 7.22 11.11 5.50
CA ARG A 88 7.49 11.18 6.94
C ARG A 88 8.06 12.53 7.39
N GLY A 89 8.65 13.28 6.46
CA GLY A 89 9.20 14.61 6.71
C GLY A 89 8.15 15.72 6.75
N GLY A 90 6.85 15.43 6.63
CA GLY A 90 5.78 16.43 6.58
C GLY A 90 5.73 17.20 5.26
N LEU A 91 6.16 16.56 4.15
CA LEU A 91 6.25 17.20 2.84
C LEU A 91 4.90 17.75 2.35
N LEU A 92 3.81 17.03 2.66
CA LEU A 92 2.44 17.42 2.32
C LEU A 92 2.03 18.75 2.97
N GLU A 93 2.44 19.00 4.21
CA GLU A 93 2.16 20.25 4.92
C GLU A 93 3.06 21.40 4.43
N GLN A 94 4.26 21.09 3.97
CA GLN A 94 5.27 22.09 3.60
C GLN A 94 5.08 22.66 2.19
N ILE A 95 4.43 21.92 1.29
CA ILE A 95 4.31 22.30 -0.12
C ILE A 95 2.84 22.29 -0.53
N ALA A 96 2.26 23.48 -0.65
CA ALA A 96 0.89 23.64 -1.09
C ALA A 96 0.70 23.18 -2.55
N SER A 97 -0.21 22.22 -2.74
CA SER A 97 -0.66 21.78 -4.05
C SER A 97 -1.67 22.77 -4.66
N PRO A 98 -1.83 22.80 -6.00
CA PRO A 98 -2.78 23.71 -6.66
C PRO A 98 -4.25 23.37 -6.38
N ALA A 99 -4.51 22.09 -6.09
CA ALA A 99 -5.81 21.49 -5.78
C ALA A 99 -5.53 20.15 -5.08
N PRO A 100 -6.55 19.42 -4.59
CA PRO A 100 -6.36 18.02 -4.25
C PRO A 100 -5.73 17.25 -5.41
N ILE A 101 -4.68 16.48 -5.15
CA ILE A 101 -3.92 15.72 -6.15
C ILE A 101 -4.13 14.21 -5.97
N VAL A 102 -3.62 13.43 -6.91
CA VAL A 102 -3.46 11.99 -6.74
C VAL A 102 -1.98 11.70 -6.44
N LEU A 103 -1.71 11.11 -5.27
CA LEU A 103 -0.37 10.67 -4.90
C LEU A 103 -0.16 9.24 -5.40
N GLU A 104 0.86 9.05 -6.23
CA GLU A 104 1.27 7.75 -6.73
C GLU A 104 2.30 7.15 -5.77
N VAL A 105 1.97 5.98 -5.22
CA VAL A 105 2.84 5.21 -4.34
C VAL A 105 3.15 3.88 -5.00
N THR A 106 4.40 3.45 -4.92
CA THR A 106 4.84 2.18 -5.50
C THR A 106 4.55 1.02 -4.57
N GLU A 107 4.42 -0.19 -5.13
CA GLU A 107 4.31 -1.42 -4.34
C GLU A 107 5.51 -1.65 -3.40
N ARG A 108 6.70 -1.21 -3.83
CA ARG A 108 7.95 -1.39 -3.07
C ARG A 108 7.95 -0.57 -1.79
N ALA A 109 7.37 0.63 -1.83
CA ALA A 109 7.23 1.49 -0.67
C ALA A 109 6.38 0.82 0.43
N LEU A 110 5.36 0.04 0.05
CA LEU A 110 4.54 -0.73 0.99
C LEU A 110 5.33 -1.81 1.70
N LEU A 111 6.06 -2.62 0.95
CA LEU A 111 6.84 -3.72 1.52
C LEU A 111 8.02 -3.20 2.36
N ALA A 112 8.60 -2.05 1.99
CA ALA A 112 9.66 -1.42 2.74
C ALA A 112 9.17 -0.93 4.10
N SER A 113 8.09 -0.14 4.12
CA SER A 113 7.52 0.41 5.36
C SER A 113 5.99 0.51 5.33
N PRO A 114 5.27 -0.59 5.64
CA PRO A 114 3.82 -0.61 5.57
C PRO A 114 3.17 0.42 6.50
N GLY A 115 3.57 0.45 7.79
CA GLY A 115 3.03 1.42 8.73
C GLY A 115 3.29 2.86 8.34
N GLY A 116 4.51 3.16 7.86
CA GLY A 116 4.90 4.52 7.48
C GLY A 116 4.06 5.03 6.33
N LEU A 117 3.88 4.19 5.32
CA LEU A 117 3.04 4.50 4.17
C LEU A 117 1.56 4.64 4.55
N LEU A 118 1.02 3.75 5.39
CA LEU A 118 -0.37 3.86 5.86
C LEU A 118 -0.62 5.16 6.63
N ALA A 119 0.29 5.58 7.51
CA ALA A 119 0.14 6.83 8.26
C ALA A 119 0.08 8.07 7.33
N VAL A 120 0.90 8.04 6.29
CA VAL A 120 0.97 9.08 5.27
C VAL A 120 -0.26 9.10 4.37
N ILE A 121 -0.73 7.93 3.94
CA ILE A 121 -1.98 7.77 3.19
C ILE A 121 -3.11 8.45 3.96
N GLU A 122 -3.19 8.24 5.27
CA GLU A 122 -4.20 8.88 6.12
C GLU A 122 -4.03 10.40 6.22
N GLU A 123 -2.79 10.90 6.21
CA GLU A 123 -2.52 12.34 6.15
C GLU A 123 -2.96 12.96 4.82
N ALA A 124 -2.61 12.33 3.71
CA ALA A 124 -3.02 12.73 2.38
C ALA A 124 -4.55 12.76 2.25
N ARG A 125 -5.24 11.73 2.75
CA ARG A 125 -6.71 11.67 2.77
C ARG A 125 -7.33 12.77 3.62
N ARG A 126 -6.75 13.07 4.79
CA ARG A 126 -7.18 14.22 5.63
C ARG A 126 -7.04 15.55 4.88
N ALA A 127 -6.03 15.69 4.02
CA ALA A 127 -5.85 16.84 3.14
C ALA A 127 -6.74 16.81 1.87
N GLY A 128 -7.54 15.75 1.69
CA GLY A 128 -8.44 15.55 0.56
C GLY A 128 -7.75 15.00 -0.70
N HIS A 129 -6.48 14.61 -0.63
CA HIS A 129 -5.77 13.97 -1.72
C HIS A 129 -6.24 12.52 -1.89
N ALA A 130 -6.16 12.05 -3.13
CA ALA A 130 -6.43 10.67 -3.50
C ALA A 130 -5.13 9.86 -3.61
N ILE A 131 -5.24 8.54 -3.52
CA ILE A 131 -4.11 7.61 -3.56
C ILE A 131 -4.19 6.73 -4.80
N ALA A 132 -3.11 6.72 -5.58
CA ALA A 132 -2.88 5.79 -6.65
C ALA A 132 -1.80 4.77 -6.25
N ILE A 133 -2.00 3.51 -6.62
CA ILE A 133 -0.93 2.52 -6.60
C ILE A 133 -0.36 2.43 -8.00
N ASP A 134 0.95 2.67 -8.09
CA ASP A 134 1.68 2.60 -9.34
C ASP A 134 2.34 1.24 -9.57
N ASP A 135 2.64 0.95 -10.83
CA ASP A 135 3.34 -0.26 -11.27
C ASP A 135 2.67 -1.56 -10.79
N LEU A 136 1.32 -1.62 -10.74
CA LEU A 136 0.67 -2.84 -10.27
C LEU A 136 0.90 -3.99 -11.25
N GLY A 137 1.39 -5.11 -10.71
CA GLY A 137 1.68 -6.32 -11.45
C GLY A 137 3.17 -6.59 -11.60
N THR A 138 4.02 -5.73 -11.01
CA THR A 138 5.47 -5.95 -11.01
C THR A 138 5.93 -6.95 -9.96
N ASP A 139 5.21 -7.06 -8.84
CA ASP A 139 5.39 -8.05 -7.77
C ASP A 139 4.03 -8.71 -7.42
N PRO A 140 3.95 -10.06 -7.33
CA PRO A 140 2.76 -10.76 -6.87
C PRO A 140 2.24 -10.32 -5.48
N ALA A 141 3.12 -9.84 -4.61
CA ALA A 141 2.82 -9.37 -3.25
C ALA A 141 1.86 -8.17 -3.22
N SER A 142 1.90 -7.34 -4.26
CA SER A 142 1.23 -6.05 -4.32
C SER A 142 -0.28 -6.18 -4.28
N LEU A 143 -0.80 -7.27 -4.85
CA LEU A 143 -2.23 -7.60 -4.83
C LEU A 143 -2.75 -7.82 -3.41
N ALA A 144 -1.93 -8.37 -2.51
CA ALA A 144 -2.31 -8.60 -1.12
C ALA A 144 -2.36 -7.31 -0.29
N LEU A 145 -1.62 -6.28 -0.73
CA LEU A 145 -1.54 -4.98 -0.07
C LEU A 145 -2.67 -4.03 -0.51
N LEU A 146 -3.30 -4.27 -1.66
CA LEU A 146 -4.39 -3.44 -2.18
C LEU A 146 -5.51 -3.17 -1.16
N PRO A 147 -6.01 -4.17 -0.40
CA PRO A 147 -7.04 -3.94 0.60
C PRO A 147 -6.56 -3.09 1.79
N LEU A 148 -5.26 -3.13 2.11
CA LEU A 148 -4.67 -2.34 3.18
C LEU A 148 -4.53 -0.88 2.77
N ILE A 149 -4.16 -0.60 1.52
CA ILE A 149 -4.13 0.78 1.02
C ILE A 149 -5.54 1.29 0.80
N ASP A 150 -6.41 0.51 0.15
CA ASP A 150 -7.73 0.93 -0.33
C ASP A 150 -7.63 2.13 -1.29
N PRO A 151 -6.96 1.96 -2.45
CA PRO A 151 -6.63 3.07 -3.34
C PRO A 151 -7.84 3.62 -4.09
N ASP A 152 -7.76 4.89 -4.51
CA ASP A 152 -8.71 5.53 -5.41
C ASP A 152 -8.42 5.20 -6.88
N VAL A 153 -7.13 4.97 -7.19
CA VAL A 153 -6.65 4.65 -8.53
C VAL A 153 -5.70 3.46 -8.50
N ILE A 154 -5.85 2.56 -9.47
CA ILE A 154 -4.92 1.47 -9.73
C ILE A 154 -4.30 1.71 -11.09
N LYS A 155 -2.97 1.85 -11.16
CA LYS A 155 -2.22 1.92 -12.41
C LYS A 155 -1.63 0.54 -12.72
N ILE A 156 -1.96 -0.01 -13.88
CA ILE A 156 -1.52 -1.33 -14.34
C ILE A 156 -0.26 -1.14 -15.19
N ASP A 157 0.84 -1.77 -14.75
CA ASP A 157 2.14 -1.67 -15.40
C ASP A 157 2.08 -2.07 -16.88
N MET A 158 2.90 -1.38 -17.68
CA MET A 158 2.99 -1.60 -19.12
C MET A 158 3.35 -3.04 -19.47
N ARG A 159 4.10 -3.77 -18.61
CA ARG A 159 4.47 -5.17 -18.92
C ARG A 159 3.27 -6.09 -19.00
N ILE A 160 2.19 -5.80 -18.27
CA ILE A 160 0.94 -6.56 -18.37
C ILE A 160 0.18 -6.16 -19.64
N ILE A 161 0.20 -4.88 -20.00
CA ILE A 161 -0.52 -4.34 -21.15
C ILE A 161 0.13 -4.73 -22.48
N GLN A 162 1.46 -4.74 -22.53
CA GLN A 162 2.29 -5.06 -23.70
C GLN A 162 2.75 -6.52 -23.73
N GLY A 163 2.59 -7.23 -22.62
CA GLY A 163 3.04 -8.61 -22.46
C GLY A 163 2.12 -9.63 -23.11
N HIS A 164 2.52 -10.90 -22.98
CA HIS A 164 1.68 -12.01 -23.41
C HIS A 164 0.63 -12.31 -22.35
N ALA A 165 -0.56 -12.75 -22.78
CA ALA A 165 -1.57 -13.24 -21.86
C ALA A 165 -1.07 -14.52 -21.17
N ASP A 166 -0.80 -14.42 -19.88
CA ASP A 166 -0.39 -15.53 -19.01
C ASP A 166 -1.25 -15.59 -17.73
N THR A 167 -0.90 -16.49 -16.83
CA THR A 167 -1.62 -16.67 -15.56
C THR A 167 -1.50 -15.47 -14.62
N ASP A 168 -0.44 -14.67 -14.73
CA ASP A 168 -0.22 -13.53 -13.86
C ASP A 168 -1.07 -12.35 -14.33
N ALA A 169 -1.11 -12.10 -15.64
CA ALA A 169 -2.04 -11.16 -16.26
C ALA A 169 -3.50 -11.50 -15.89
N ALA A 170 -3.87 -12.80 -15.93
CA ALA A 170 -5.21 -13.24 -15.53
C ALA A 170 -5.50 -13.04 -14.03
N ARG A 171 -4.51 -13.25 -13.16
CA ARG A 171 -4.63 -13.04 -11.70
C ARG A 171 -4.80 -11.56 -11.37
N ILE A 172 -3.99 -10.70 -11.99
CA ILE A 172 -4.09 -9.23 -11.84
C ILE A 172 -5.46 -8.77 -12.31
N MET A 173 -5.88 -9.17 -13.52
CA MET A 173 -7.21 -8.85 -14.05
C MET A 173 -8.33 -9.29 -13.08
N SER A 174 -8.27 -10.52 -12.55
CA SER A 174 -9.26 -11.01 -11.60
C SER A 174 -9.33 -10.17 -10.32
N THR A 175 -8.16 -9.79 -9.78
CA THR A 175 -8.05 -9.01 -8.55
C THR A 175 -8.53 -7.57 -8.76
N VAL A 176 -8.06 -6.93 -9.82
CA VAL A 176 -8.48 -5.56 -10.21
C VAL A 176 -9.99 -5.52 -10.42
N ASN A 177 -10.56 -6.48 -11.14
CA ASN A 177 -12.02 -6.54 -11.36
C ASN A 177 -12.79 -6.77 -10.06
N THR A 178 -12.25 -7.55 -9.12
CA THR A 178 -12.88 -7.76 -7.81
C THR A 178 -12.91 -6.46 -7.00
N LEU A 179 -11.80 -5.72 -6.98
CA LEU A 179 -11.72 -4.43 -6.30
C LEU A 179 -12.62 -3.38 -6.97
N ALA A 180 -12.60 -3.30 -8.29
CA ALA A 180 -13.44 -2.39 -9.06
C ALA A 180 -14.94 -2.72 -9.02
N ALA A 181 -15.31 -3.97 -8.72
CA ALA A 181 -16.70 -4.33 -8.47
C ALA A 181 -17.16 -3.95 -7.05
N ALA A 182 -16.24 -3.96 -6.08
CA ALA A 182 -16.55 -3.63 -4.70
C ALA A 182 -16.63 -2.11 -4.45
N ARG A 183 -15.90 -1.31 -5.23
CA ARG A 183 -15.81 0.16 -5.11
C ARG A 183 -15.59 0.84 -6.46
N ASP A 184 -15.91 2.13 -6.55
CA ASP A 184 -15.68 2.99 -7.71
C ASP A 184 -14.18 3.36 -7.90
N VAL A 185 -13.28 2.37 -7.87
CA VAL A 185 -11.84 2.59 -8.14
C VAL A 185 -11.62 2.88 -9.62
N VAL A 186 -10.74 3.84 -9.93
CA VAL A 186 -10.34 4.11 -11.31
C VAL A 186 -9.18 3.22 -11.70
N VAL A 187 -9.31 2.51 -12.82
CA VAL A 187 -8.23 1.67 -13.36
C VAL A 187 -7.61 2.38 -14.56
N VAL A 188 -6.30 2.65 -14.46
CA VAL A 188 -5.46 3.27 -15.49
C VAL A 188 -4.52 2.20 -16.04
N ALA A 189 -4.53 1.98 -17.36
CA ALA A 189 -3.56 1.09 -18.01
C ALA A 189 -2.40 1.89 -18.62
N GLU A 190 -1.17 1.48 -18.35
CA GLU A 190 0.03 2.16 -18.82
C GLU A 190 0.64 1.55 -20.09
N GLY A 191 1.52 2.31 -20.75
CA GLY A 191 2.24 1.84 -21.93
C GLY A 191 1.37 1.53 -23.15
N ILE A 192 0.24 2.22 -23.32
CA ILE A 192 -0.61 2.05 -24.51
C ILE A 192 0.05 2.75 -25.72
N GLU A 193 0.66 1.95 -26.58
CA GLU A 193 1.39 2.40 -27.78
C GLU A 193 0.73 1.96 -29.09
N THR A 194 -0.11 0.92 -29.03
CA THR A 194 -0.81 0.35 -30.19
C THR A 194 -2.30 0.17 -29.89
N GLU A 195 -3.13 0.05 -30.93
CA GLU A 195 -4.56 -0.27 -30.76
C GLU A 195 -4.76 -1.68 -30.15
N GLU A 196 -3.78 -2.58 -30.28
CA GLU A 196 -3.78 -3.88 -29.60
C GLU A 196 -3.58 -3.71 -28.08
N HIS A 197 -2.64 -2.87 -27.64
CA HIS A 197 -2.48 -2.53 -26.22
C HIS A 197 -3.77 -1.91 -25.67
N LEU A 198 -4.44 -1.06 -26.45
CA LEU A 198 -5.72 -0.45 -26.06
C LEU A 198 -6.83 -1.50 -25.91
N LEU A 199 -6.86 -2.52 -26.78
CA LEU A 199 -7.79 -3.64 -26.66
C LEU A 199 -7.54 -4.43 -25.37
N THR A 200 -6.28 -4.75 -25.07
CA THR A 200 -5.88 -5.44 -23.84
C THR A 200 -6.26 -4.63 -22.59
N ALA A 201 -5.94 -3.34 -22.57
CA ALA A 201 -6.28 -2.44 -21.46
C ALA A 201 -7.78 -2.46 -21.15
N ARG A 202 -8.63 -2.33 -22.18
CA ARG A 202 -10.09 -2.39 -22.03
C ARG A 202 -10.57 -3.77 -21.56
N ALA A 203 -9.96 -4.84 -22.08
CA ALA A 203 -10.31 -6.20 -21.68
C ALA A 203 -10.03 -6.47 -20.20
N ILE A 204 -8.95 -5.90 -19.65
CA ILE A 204 -8.58 -6.01 -18.23
C ILE A 204 -9.54 -5.22 -17.32
N GLY A 205 -10.29 -4.27 -17.86
CA GLY A 205 -11.23 -3.42 -17.11
C GLY A 205 -10.77 -1.97 -16.95
N ALA A 206 -9.69 -1.56 -17.63
CA ALA A 206 -9.22 -0.18 -17.57
C ALA A 206 -10.25 0.77 -18.19
N THR A 207 -10.60 1.82 -17.45
CA THR A 207 -11.48 2.92 -17.92
C THR A 207 -10.65 4.08 -18.46
N HIS A 208 -9.43 4.21 -17.96
CA HIS A 208 -8.46 5.24 -18.34
C HIS A 208 -7.17 4.57 -18.80
N GLY A 209 -6.33 5.33 -19.49
CA GLY A 209 -5.01 4.83 -19.85
C GLY A 209 -4.03 5.92 -20.24
N GLN A 210 -2.77 5.52 -20.28
CA GLN A 210 -1.64 6.37 -20.53
C GLN A 210 -0.69 5.67 -21.50
N GLY A 211 -0.07 6.43 -22.41
CA GLY A 211 0.89 5.89 -23.37
C GLY A 211 0.98 6.73 -24.63
N TRP A 212 1.99 6.45 -25.47
CA TRP A 212 2.32 7.32 -26.61
C TRP A 212 1.23 7.36 -27.69
N LEU A 213 0.36 6.35 -27.78
CA LEU A 213 -0.82 6.40 -28.64
C LEU A 213 -1.82 7.47 -28.19
N LEU A 214 -1.90 7.71 -26.89
CA LEU A 214 -2.87 8.60 -26.24
C LEU A 214 -2.30 10.01 -26.00
N GLY A 215 -1.00 10.10 -25.79
CA GLY A 215 -0.25 11.35 -25.72
C GLY A 215 1.11 11.15 -25.06
N ARG A 216 2.13 11.83 -25.60
CA ARG A 216 3.49 11.79 -25.06
C ARG A 216 3.65 12.80 -23.91
N PRO A 217 4.60 12.57 -22.98
CA PRO A 217 5.05 13.60 -22.06
C PRO A 217 5.40 14.90 -22.78
N SER A 218 4.87 16.02 -22.31
CA SER A 218 5.06 17.34 -22.93
C SER A 218 5.02 18.44 -21.88
N PRO A 219 5.84 19.51 -21.99
CA PRO A 219 5.72 20.68 -21.12
C PRO A 219 4.41 21.46 -21.37
N VAL A 220 3.75 21.23 -22.51
CA VAL A 220 2.49 21.88 -22.88
C VAL A 220 1.32 20.95 -22.55
N VAL A 221 0.39 21.45 -21.74
CA VAL A 221 -0.91 20.82 -21.45
C VAL A 221 -1.93 21.31 -22.47
N PRO A 222 -2.41 20.47 -23.41
CA PRO A 222 -3.28 20.93 -24.49
C PRO A 222 -4.69 21.31 -24.02
N ALA A 223 -5.19 20.64 -22.98
CA ALA A 223 -6.52 20.89 -22.43
C ALA A 223 -6.55 20.51 -20.94
N ALA A 224 -6.85 21.47 -20.07
CA ALA A 224 -7.08 21.19 -18.66
C ALA A 224 -8.43 20.45 -18.47
N PRO A 225 -8.50 19.40 -17.64
CA PRO A 225 -9.75 18.72 -17.33
C PRO A 225 -10.73 19.66 -16.62
N SER A 226 -12.01 19.61 -17.00
CA SER A 226 -13.06 20.46 -16.42
C SER A 226 -13.78 19.84 -15.21
N ALA A 227 -13.53 18.56 -14.92
CA ALA A 227 -14.07 17.83 -13.80
C ALA A 227 -13.05 16.82 -13.29
N SER A 228 -13.20 16.40 -12.04
CA SER A 228 -12.38 15.33 -11.48
C SER A 228 -12.65 14.00 -12.16
N LEU A 229 -11.60 13.20 -12.39
CA LEU A 229 -11.77 11.81 -12.84
C LEU A 229 -12.36 10.91 -11.74
N LEU A 230 -12.16 11.28 -10.47
CA LEU A 230 -12.66 10.54 -9.32
C LEU A 230 -14.07 11.01 -8.96
N ARG A 231 -15.02 10.07 -8.89
CA ARG A 231 -16.39 10.35 -8.41
C ARG A 231 -16.49 10.36 -6.89
N HIS A 232 -15.70 9.49 -6.26
CA HIS A 232 -15.56 9.35 -4.83
C HIS A 232 -14.07 9.32 -4.52
N VAL A 233 -13.68 9.92 -3.40
CA VAL A 233 -12.34 9.83 -2.84
C VAL A 233 -12.48 9.16 -1.50
N VAL A 234 -11.66 8.16 -1.24
CA VAL A 234 -11.60 7.48 0.05
C VAL A 234 -11.23 8.50 1.11
N GLY A 235 -12.17 8.76 2.02
CA GLY A 235 -11.93 9.61 3.18
C GLY A 235 -10.92 8.98 4.13
N PRO A 236 -10.38 9.76 5.10
CA PRO A 236 -9.54 9.18 6.12
C PRO A 236 -10.29 8.07 6.85
N ALA A 237 -9.58 7.01 7.22
CA ALA A 237 -10.09 6.03 8.16
C ALA A 237 -10.61 6.80 9.38
N ALA A 238 -11.81 6.44 9.85
CA ALA A 238 -12.33 7.03 11.07
C ALA A 238 -11.27 6.87 12.18
N ASP A 239 -11.13 7.86 13.08
CA ASP A 239 -10.22 7.84 14.24
C ASP A 239 -10.47 6.67 15.23
N GLU A 240 -11.23 5.65 14.85
CA GLU A 240 -11.43 4.40 15.56
C GLU A 240 -10.14 3.58 15.73
N ALA A 241 -9.06 3.92 14.99
CA ALA A 241 -7.72 3.36 15.20
C ALA A 241 -7.12 3.67 16.60
N GLY A 242 -7.78 4.50 17.41
CA GLY A 242 -7.35 4.84 18.77
C GLY A 242 -8.10 4.14 19.92
N ALA A 243 -9.17 3.38 19.65
CA ALA A 243 -10.07 2.89 20.71
C ALA A 243 -10.16 1.37 20.80
N GLY A 244 -9.05 0.65 20.65
CA GLY A 244 -9.01 -0.75 21.05
C GLY A 244 -7.85 -1.56 20.50
N THR A 245 -7.84 -2.82 20.90
CA THR A 245 -6.97 -3.91 20.46
C THR A 245 -7.58 -4.68 19.27
N PRO A 246 -6.79 -5.48 18.52
CA PRO A 246 -7.33 -6.46 17.56
C PRO A 246 -8.54 -7.24 18.07
N PHE A 247 -8.47 -7.77 19.30
CA PHE A 247 -9.58 -8.49 19.89
C PHE A 247 -10.82 -7.61 20.04
N GLU A 248 -10.68 -6.38 20.52
CA GLU A 248 -11.80 -5.44 20.71
C GLU A 248 -12.43 -5.02 19.38
N ILE A 249 -11.62 -4.78 18.34
CA ILE A 249 -12.09 -4.47 16.99
C ILE A 249 -13.05 -5.57 16.52
N VAL A 250 -12.62 -6.83 16.58
CA VAL A 250 -13.42 -7.96 16.09
C VAL A 250 -14.58 -8.29 17.03
N ALA A 251 -14.35 -8.27 18.35
CA ALA A 251 -15.35 -8.63 19.36
C ALA A 251 -16.49 -7.60 19.48
N SER A 252 -16.28 -6.37 19.01
CA SER A 252 -17.34 -5.36 18.90
C SER A 252 -18.42 -5.73 17.86
N VAL A 253 -18.04 -6.55 16.86
CA VAL A 253 -18.92 -6.95 15.75
C VAL A 253 -19.37 -8.41 15.88
N LEU A 254 -18.50 -9.29 16.37
CA LEU A 254 -18.73 -10.74 16.44
C LEU A 254 -18.62 -11.26 17.88
N PRO A 255 -19.50 -12.19 18.30
CA PRO A 255 -19.42 -12.74 19.65
C PRO A 255 -18.17 -13.61 19.84
N SER A 256 -17.47 -13.41 20.94
CA SER A 256 -16.35 -14.27 21.34
C SER A 256 -16.83 -15.61 21.90
N ARG A 257 -15.95 -16.61 21.79
CA ARG A 257 -16.15 -17.97 22.32
C ARG A 257 -14.99 -18.33 23.21
N ARG A 258 -15.18 -19.30 24.09
CA ARG A 258 -14.13 -19.78 25.00
C ARG A 258 -13.59 -21.13 24.55
N SER A 259 -12.27 -21.28 24.53
CA SER A 259 -11.61 -22.56 24.21
C SER A 259 -10.25 -22.71 24.89
N SER A 260 -9.67 -23.91 24.79
CA SER A 260 -8.32 -24.23 25.25
C SER A 260 -7.24 -23.69 24.30
N ARG A 261 -6.06 -23.44 24.88
CA ARG A 261 -4.84 -23.08 24.14
C ARG A 261 -4.51 -24.05 23.00
N ASP A 262 -4.67 -25.35 23.23
CA ASP A 262 -4.33 -26.38 22.24
C ASP A 262 -5.14 -26.23 20.94
N LEU A 263 -6.44 -25.92 21.05
CA LEU A 263 -7.26 -25.71 19.85
C LEU A 263 -6.83 -24.44 19.12
N LEU A 264 -6.58 -23.34 19.84
CA LEU A 264 -6.12 -22.08 19.25
C LEU A 264 -4.77 -22.26 18.56
N LEU A 265 -3.86 -23.08 19.11
CA LEU A 265 -2.58 -23.41 18.47
C LEU A 265 -2.78 -24.15 17.14
N GLN A 266 -3.76 -25.04 17.05
CA GLN A 266 -4.07 -25.71 15.79
C GLN A 266 -4.71 -24.73 14.78
N MET A 267 -5.56 -23.82 15.25
CA MET A 267 -6.13 -22.77 14.40
C MET A 267 -5.06 -21.83 13.85
N SER A 268 -4.12 -21.37 14.69
CA SER A 268 -3.00 -20.53 14.24
C SER A 268 -2.13 -21.26 13.21
N HIS A 269 -1.76 -22.52 13.47
CA HIS A 269 -0.98 -23.31 12.51
C HIS A 269 -1.72 -23.52 11.19
N PHE A 270 -3.05 -23.68 11.22
CA PHE A 270 -3.85 -23.78 10.00
C PHE A 270 -3.79 -22.48 9.18
N LEU A 271 -3.91 -21.32 9.84
CA LEU A 271 -3.78 -20.02 9.18
C LEU A 271 -2.36 -19.79 8.63
N GLU A 272 -1.32 -20.08 9.41
CA GLU A 272 0.08 -20.02 8.97
C GLU A 272 0.33 -20.92 7.74
N ALA A 273 -0.21 -22.14 7.74
CA ALA A 273 -0.11 -23.05 6.59
C ALA A 273 -0.84 -22.52 5.36
N ARG A 274 -1.97 -21.82 5.55
CA ARG A 274 -2.73 -21.17 4.46
C ARG A 274 -1.96 -19.99 3.87
N ALA A 275 -1.32 -19.17 4.71
CA ALA A 275 -0.43 -18.11 4.26
C ALA A 275 0.73 -18.69 3.43
N ARG A 276 1.42 -19.70 3.97
CA ARG A 276 2.50 -20.40 3.28
C ARG A 276 2.09 -20.95 1.91
N ALA A 277 0.94 -21.60 1.83
CA ALA A 277 0.43 -22.16 0.57
C ALA A 277 0.13 -21.10 -0.49
N SER A 278 -0.04 -19.84 -0.08
CA SER A 278 -0.29 -18.70 -0.97
C SER A 278 1.01 -17.97 -1.36
N GLY A 279 2.14 -18.32 -0.74
CA GLY A 279 3.47 -17.84 -1.09
C GLY A 279 3.59 -16.32 -1.08
N ASP A 280 4.24 -15.79 -2.12
CA ASP A 280 4.55 -14.38 -2.33
C ASP A 280 3.33 -13.46 -2.44
N SER A 281 2.11 -13.99 -2.36
CA SER A 281 0.86 -13.21 -2.29
C SER A 281 0.25 -13.14 -0.88
N ALA A 282 0.97 -13.59 0.15
CA ALA A 282 0.46 -13.64 1.53
C ALA A 282 1.08 -12.59 2.45
N ILE A 283 0.21 -11.90 3.18
CA ILE A 283 0.56 -11.11 4.36
C ILE A 283 0.17 -11.92 5.60
N LEU A 284 1.13 -12.13 6.49
CA LEU A 284 0.94 -12.78 7.78
C LEU A 284 1.39 -11.85 8.90
N LEU A 285 0.46 -11.48 9.77
CA LEU A 285 0.76 -10.68 10.97
C LEU A 285 0.43 -11.52 12.18
N SER A 286 1.28 -11.49 13.21
CA SER A 286 1.01 -12.24 14.44
C SER A 286 1.50 -11.53 15.69
N THR A 287 0.70 -11.58 16.74
CA THR A 287 1.07 -11.08 18.07
C THR A 287 1.48 -12.24 18.98
N PHE A 288 2.49 -12.00 19.79
CA PHE A 288 3.04 -12.94 20.75
C PHE A 288 2.98 -12.33 22.14
N GLN A 289 2.06 -12.86 22.97
CA GLN A 289 1.80 -12.36 24.33
C GLN A 289 3.05 -12.23 25.21
N HIS A 290 4.04 -13.10 24.99
CA HIS A 290 5.31 -13.11 25.71
C HIS A 290 6.43 -13.52 24.76
N GLY A 291 7.61 -12.90 24.88
CA GLY A 291 8.81 -13.30 24.13
C GLY A 291 9.16 -14.78 24.27
N SER A 292 8.80 -15.43 25.38
CA SER A 292 8.96 -16.87 25.57
C SER A 292 8.13 -17.73 24.59
N ASN A 293 7.08 -17.19 23.98
CA ASN A 293 6.30 -17.87 22.94
C ASN A 293 7.00 -17.87 21.58
N LEU A 294 7.96 -16.96 21.35
CA LEU A 294 8.92 -16.98 20.25
C LEU A 294 10.07 -17.96 20.55
N THR A 295 9.70 -19.23 20.74
CA THR A 295 10.67 -20.33 20.91
C THR A 295 11.59 -20.45 19.69
N PRO A 296 12.78 -21.08 19.79
CA PRO A 296 13.63 -21.33 18.64
C PRO A 296 12.91 -22.06 17.49
N ARG A 297 11.97 -22.97 17.81
CA ARG A 297 11.15 -23.66 16.82
C ARG A 297 10.16 -22.72 16.13
N THR A 298 9.53 -21.82 16.89
CA THR A 298 8.65 -20.77 16.36
C THR A 298 9.44 -19.84 15.44
N ALA A 299 10.62 -19.41 15.87
CA ALA A 299 11.50 -18.54 15.09
C ALA A 299 11.92 -19.18 13.76
N VAL A 300 12.34 -20.44 13.75
CA VAL A 300 12.65 -21.16 12.49
C VAL A 300 11.42 -21.22 11.57
N ARG A 301 10.24 -21.47 12.12
CA ARG A 301 8.99 -21.52 11.34
C ARG A 301 8.65 -20.16 10.74
N TYR A 302 8.75 -19.08 11.51
CA TYR A 302 8.46 -17.72 11.04
C TYR A 302 9.52 -17.21 10.06
N ALA A 303 10.78 -17.62 10.20
CA ALA A 303 11.82 -17.33 9.21
C ALA A 303 11.49 -17.97 7.85
N ALA A 304 11.07 -19.24 7.84
CA ALA A 304 10.65 -19.90 6.61
C ALA A 304 9.39 -19.25 5.99
N LEU A 305 8.44 -18.81 6.82
CA LEU A 305 7.28 -18.05 6.34
C LEU A 305 7.71 -16.70 5.75
N ALA A 306 8.66 -16.00 6.36
CA ALA A 306 9.14 -14.70 5.90
C ALA A 306 9.95 -14.79 4.59
N GLU A 307 10.56 -15.93 4.29
CA GLU A 307 11.21 -16.19 3.01
C GLU A 307 10.22 -16.51 1.88
N GLU A 308 9.03 -17.03 2.23
CA GLU A 308 8.03 -17.48 1.24
C GLU A 308 6.87 -16.50 1.05
N CYS A 309 6.51 -15.72 2.08
CA CYS A 309 5.37 -14.79 2.06
C CYS A 309 5.81 -13.38 1.71
N ALA A 310 4.89 -12.59 1.11
CA ALA A 310 5.11 -11.17 0.80
C ALA A 310 5.58 -10.35 2.01
N LEU A 311 4.88 -10.54 3.13
CA LEU A 311 5.13 -9.79 4.35
C LEU A 311 4.80 -10.65 5.56
N VAL A 312 5.79 -10.83 6.43
CA VAL A 312 5.60 -11.45 7.74
C VAL A 312 6.06 -10.48 8.82
N PHE A 313 5.15 -10.15 9.73
CA PHE A 313 5.44 -9.29 10.88
C PHE A 313 5.03 -9.98 12.19
N ALA A 314 5.96 -10.01 13.13
CA ALA A 314 5.74 -10.47 14.48
C ALA A 314 5.71 -9.27 15.44
N PHE A 315 4.69 -9.19 16.29
CA PHE A 315 4.58 -8.20 17.35
C PHE A 315 4.80 -8.93 18.67
N ALA A 316 5.82 -8.55 19.44
CA ALA A 316 6.19 -9.32 20.63
C ALA A 316 6.63 -8.41 21.78
N ALA A 317 6.14 -8.74 22.97
CA ALA A 317 6.58 -8.12 24.22
C ALA A 317 7.84 -8.85 24.70
N GLY A 318 8.99 -8.18 24.67
CA GLY A 318 10.30 -8.76 25.05
C GLY A 318 10.85 -9.78 24.04
N ALA A 319 10.96 -9.40 22.77
CA ALA A 319 11.49 -10.27 21.72
C ALA A 319 12.93 -10.76 22.03
N PRO A 320 13.30 -12.02 21.74
CA PRO A 320 14.66 -12.50 21.93
C PRO A 320 15.68 -11.69 21.09
N ASP A 321 16.85 -11.38 21.67
CA ASP A 321 17.94 -10.64 21.01
C ASP A 321 18.42 -11.25 19.68
N SER A 322 18.13 -12.54 19.44
CA SER A 322 18.55 -13.27 18.24
C SER A 322 17.37 -13.94 17.53
N LEU A 323 16.55 -13.15 16.86
CA LEU A 323 15.63 -13.65 15.82
C LEU A 323 16.33 -13.60 14.45
N SER A 324 15.90 -14.45 13.52
CA SER A 324 16.42 -14.41 12.15
C SER A 324 16.20 -13.01 11.56
N PRO A 325 17.19 -12.41 10.88
CA PRO A 325 17.01 -11.10 10.24
C PRO A 325 15.92 -11.10 9.15
N ALA A 326 15.48 -12.28 8.70
CA ALA A 326 14.35 -12.41 7.79
C ALA A 326 12.99 -12.04 8.44
N ILE A 327 12.86 -12.17 9.76
CA ILE A 327 11.60 -11.89 10.46
C ILE A 327 11.57 -10.40 10.82
N ARG A 328 10.56 -9.68 10.34
CA ARG A 328 10.29 -8.32 10.81
C ARG A 328 9.59 -8.40 12.16
N VAL A 329 10.24 -7.85 13.19
CA VAL A 329 9.73 -7.89 14.56
C VAL A 329 9.51 -6.47 15.03
N GLN A 330 8.31 -6.18 15.51
CA GLN A 330 7.99 -4.95 16.21
C GLN A 330 7.89 -5.25 17.71
N GLU A 331 8.73 -4.59 18.50
CA GLU A 331 8.60 -4.66 19.95
C GLU A 331 7.35 -3.87 20.37
N ILE A 332 6.59 -4.47 21.30
CA ILE A 332 5.42 -3.87 21.93
C ILE A 332 5.66 -3.73 23.43
N ASP A 333 5.13 -2.66 24.04
CA ASP A 333 5.25 -2.43 25.48
C ASP A 333 4.55 -3.56 26.25
N GLU A 334 5.19 -4.14 27.26
CA GLU A 334 4.57 -5.19 28.09
C GLU A 334 3.30 -4.72 28.82
N ASN A 335 3.14 -3.40 29.01
CA ASN A 335 2.02 -2.80 29.72
C ASN A 335 0.86 -2.40 28.79
N GLU A 336 1.02 -2.47 27.47
CA GLU A 336 -0.09 -2.15 26.58
C GLU A 336 -1.04 -3.35 26.40
N PRO A 337 -2.36 -3.11 26.20
CA PRO A 337 -3.34 -4.18 26.07
C PRO A 337 -3.02 -5.23 24.99
N LEU A 338 -2.33 -4.82 23.91
CA LEU A 338 -1.91 -5.72 22.83
C LEU A 338 -0.98 -6.84 23.30
N ALA A 339 -0.15 -6.61 24.33
CA ALA A 339 0.73 -7.63 24.90
C ALA A 339 -0.05 -8.78 25.55
N ALA A 340 -1.33 -8.60 25.85
CA ALA A 340 -2.19 -9.67 26.36
C ALA A 340 -2.87 -10.50 25.25
N GLU A 341 -2.64 -10.17 23.98
CA GLU A 341 -3.38 -10.76 22.86
C GLU A 341 -2.54 -11.75 22.04
N TRP A 342 -3.27 -12.71 21.47
CA TRP A 342 -2.76 -13.64 20.49
C TRP A 342 -3.63 -13.54 19.24
N ASP A 343 -3.05 -12.88 18.25
CA ASP A 343 -3.68 -12.55 17.00
C ASP A 343 -2.88 -13.18 15.87
N VAL A 344 -3.58 -13.69 14.87
CA VAL A 344 -3.02 -14.19 13.62
C VAL A 344 -3.90 -13.71 12.49
N VAL A 345 -3.33 -12.85 11.66
CA VAL A 345 -4.01 -12.28 10.50
C VAL A 345 -3.37 -12.81 9.24
N VAL A 346 -4.18 -13.33 8.33
CA VAL A 346 -3.75 -13.75 6.99
C VAL A 346 -4.56 -13.00 5.96
N LEU A 347 -3.87 -12.29 5.07
CA LEU A 347 -4.46 -11.61 3.92
C LEU A 347 -3.78 -12.08 2.64
N THR A 348 -4.59 -12.47 1.66
CA THR A 348 -4.19 -12.72 0.28
C THR A 348 -5.23 -12.07 -0.64
N ALA A 349 -4.97 -12.07 -1.95
CA ALA A 349 -5.92 -11.56 -2.93
C ALA A 349 -7.30 -12.26 -2.84
N ASP A 350 -7.34 -13.56 -2.57
CA ASP A 350 -8.56 -14.38 -2.59
C ASP A 350 -9.01 -14.87 -1.19
N PHE A 351 -8.13 -14.83 -0.18
CA PHE A 351 -8.40 -15.29 1.18
C PHE A 351 -8.13 -14.21 2.22
N ALA A 352 -8.98 -14.15 3.24
CA ALA A 352 -8.76 -13.31 4.42
C ALA A 352 -9.24 -14.07 5.64
N ALA A 353 -8.44 -14.08 6.70
CA ALA A 353 -8.85 -14.61 7.98
C ALA A 353 -8.12 -13.92 9.12
N THR A 354 -8.77 -13.88 10.27
CA THR A 354 -8.23 -13.34 11.50
C THR A 354 -8.67 -14.21 12.65
N LEU A 355 -7.69 -14.72 13.40
CA LEU A 355 -7.86 -15.23 14.74
C LEU A 355 -7.42 -14.12 15.69
N VAL A 356 -8.28 -13.72 16.62
CA VAL A 356 -7.92 -12.86 17.76
C VAL A 356 -8.28 -13.59 19.04
N ALA A 357 -7.42 -13.51 20.04
CA ALA A 357 -7.62 -14.21 21.29
C ALA A 357 -7.01 -13.45 22.47
N ARG A 358 -7.68 -13.53 23.61
CA ARG A 358 -7.20 -12.99 24.88
C ARG A 358 -7.32 -14.04 25.98
N GLU A 359 -6.28 -14.13 26.80
CA GLU A 359 -6.27 -15.07 27.93
C GLU A 359 -7.27 -14.62 29.00
N VAL A 360 -8.07 -15.55 29.53
CA VAL A 360 -9.10 -15.25 30.55
C VAL A 360 -8.48 -15.02 31.92
N ASP A 361 -7.41 -15.74 32.24
CA ASP A 361 -6.68 -15.63 33.51
C ASP A 361 -5.16 -15.66 33.24
N PRO A 362 -4.51 -14.49 33.14
CA PRO A 362 -3.07 -14.39 32.90
C PRO A 362 -2.21 -15.11 33.94
N ALA A 363 -2.72 -15.34 35.16
CA ALA A 363 -2.00 -16.07 36.20
C ALA A 363 -1.88 -17.58 35.94
N ARG A 364 -2.61 -18.11 34.94
CA ARG A 364 -2.59 -19.52 34.50
C ARG A 364 -2.05 -19.68 33.08
N HIS A 365 -1.07 -18.85 32.71
CA HIS A 365 -0.42 -18.91 31.41
C HIS A 365 -0.06 -20.35 31.00
N ALA A 366 -0.32 -20.70 29.74
CA ALA A 366 -0.15 -22.03 29.13
C ALA A 366 -1.16 -23.14 29.51
N ALA A 367 -1.91 -23.01 30.61
CA ALA A 367 -2.97 -23.95 31.01
C ALA A 367 -4.38 -23.30 31.05
N GLY A 368 -4.46 -22.02 30.67
CA GLY A 368 -5.65 -21.20 30.71
C GLY A 368 -6.65 -21.45 29.58
N LEU A 369 -7.82 -20.83 29.75
CA LEU A 369 -8.82 -20.67 28.71
C LEU A 369 -8.62 -19.31 28.03
N TYR A 370 -9.00 -19.26 26.75
CA TYR A 370 -8.94 -18.05 25.95
C TYR A 370 -10.34 -17.70 25.48
N ASP A 371 -10.68 -16.41 25.57
CA ASP A 371 -11.78 -15.87 24.79
C ASP A 371 -11.21 -15.52 23.41
N PHE A 372 -11.85 -15.99 22.34
CA PHE A 372 -11.34 -15.85 20.98
C PHE A 372 -12.46 -15.61 19.96
N VAL A 373 -12.09 -15.01 18.83
CA VAL A 373 -12.89 -14.95 17.62
C VAL A 373 -12.04 -15.41 16.44
N LEU A 374 -12.59 -16.29 15.60
CA LEU A 374 -12.04 -16.63 14.30
C LEU A 374 -13.03 -16.16 13.23
N THR A 375 -12.61 -15.23 12.38
CA THR A 375 -13.43 -14.69 11.29
C THR A 375 -12.71 -14.83 9.95
N HIS A 376 -13.51 -14.94 8.89
CA HIS A 376 -13.05 -14.86 7.49
C HIS A 376 -13.59 -13.60 6.80
N ASP A 377 -14.16 -12.68 7.58
CA ASP A 377 -14.57 -11.38 7.10
C ASP A 377 -13.33 -10.57 6.70
N ARG A 378 -13.28 -10.16 5.43
CA ARG A 378 -12.13 -9.44 4.88
C ARG A 378 -12.01 -8.02 5.43
N GLY A 379 -13.14 -7.34 5.68
CA GLY A 379 -13.12 -6.00 6.25
C GLY A 379 -12.47 -6.01 7.62
N LEU A 380 -12.94 -6.88 8.52
CA LEU A 380 -12.36 -7.03 9.85
C LEU A 380 -10.89 -7.46 9.82
N ALA A 381 -10.51 -8.39 8.93
CA ALA A 381 -9.10 -8.78 8.80
C ALA A 381 -8.20 -7.63 8.31
N VAL A 382 -8.70 -6.78 7.41
CA VAL A 382 -8.01 -5.57 6.95
C VAL A 382 -7.91 -4.53 8.06
N ASP A 383 -8.96 -4.33 8.85
CA ASP A 383 -8.96 -3.38 9.97
C ASP A 383 -7.95 -3.79 11.05
N VAL A 384 -7.92 -5.08 11.41
CA VAL A 384 -6.93 -5.62 12.34
C VAL A 384 -5.51 -5.51 11.77
N ALA A 385 -5.31 -5.82 10.50
CA ALA A 385 -3.99 -5.69 9.87
C ALA A 385 -3.50 -4.25 9.82
N ARG A 386 -4.37 -3.28 9.47
CA ARG A 386 -4.06 -1.85 9.52
C ARG A 386 -3.69 -1.42 10.93
N HIS A 387 -4.46 -1.84 11.93
CA HIS A 387 -4.18 -1.53 13.34
C HIS A 387 -2.80 -2.02 13.77
N LEU A 388 -2.43 -3.25 13.43
CA LEU A 388 -1.11 -3.80 13.72
C LEU A 388 0.01 -3.07 12.96
N LEU A 389 -0.14 -2.88 11.66
CA LEU A 389 0.90 -2.26 10.82
C LEU A 389 1.13 -0.79 11.16
N GLN A 390 0.10 -0.03 11.56
CA GLN A 390 0.28 1.35 12.01
C GLN A 390 1.24 1.47 13.21
N ARG A 391 1.37 0.43 14.04
CA ARG A 391 2.30 0.40 15.19
C ARG A 391 3.77 0.33 14.76
N THR A 392 4.06 -0.07 13.53
CA THR A 392 5.44 -0.11 13.00
C THR A 392 5.99 1.28 12.66
N THR A 393 5.22 2.36 12.87
CA THR A 393 5.69 3.74 12.70
C THR A 393 6.26 4.37 13.96
N ARG A 394 5.87 3.85 15.13
CA ARG A 394 6.15 4.48 16.43
C ARG A 394 7.55 4.20 16.99
N SER A 395 8.36 3.46 16.28
CA SER A 395 9.74 3.13 16.66
C SER A 395 10.71 3.47 15.53
N ALA A 396 11.07 4.75 15.42
CA ALA A 396 12.31 5.21 14.80
C ALA A 396 12.84 6.41 15.61
#